data_AF-A0A7V9LFG2-F1
#
_entry.id   AF-A0A7V9LFG2-F1
#
_cell.length_a   1.000
_cell.length_b   1.000
_cell.length_c   1.000
_cell.angle_alpha   90.00
_cell.angle_beta   90.00
_cell.angle_gamma   90.00
#
_symmetry.space_group_name_H-M   'P 1'
#
loop_
_entity.id
_entity.type
_entity.pdbx_description
1 polymer ?
#
loop_
_entity_poly.entity_id
_entity_poly.type
_entity_poly.pdbx_seq_one_letter_code
_entity_poly.pdbx_strand_id
1 'polypeptide(L)' 'MLATVVDTAELGKTVLAALVAGVGVTASFSLMIFGISRFAEMRRDDRRASATLFATVAVIALLVTVGGIVAGMIVMLSG' A
#
# COMPACT_ATOMS: atom_id res chain seq x y z
N MET A 1 29.79 -19.73 19.73
CA MET A 1 28.38 -19.49 20.12
C MET A 1 27.88 -18.17 19.53
N LEU A 2 27.76 -18.11 18.20
CA LEU A 2 27.16 -16.97 17.45
C LEU A 2 26.02 -17.47 16.55
N ALA A 3 26.11 -18.71 16.06
CA ALA A 3 25.07 -19.36 15.26
C ALA A 3 23.74 -19.57 16.00
N THR A 4 23.72 -19.59 17.33
CA THR A 4 22.50 -19.66 18.16
C THR A 4 21.91 -18.29 18.49
N VAL A 5 22.63 -17.19 18.25
CA VAL A 5 22.16 -15.83 18.49
C VAL A 5 21.32 -15.32 17.32
N VAL A 6 21.58 -15.86 16.13
CA VAL A 6 20.98 -15.43 14.87
C VAL A 6 20.04 -16.54 14.39
N ASP A 7 18.75 -16.42 14.70
CA ASP A 7 17.73 -17.22 14.04
C ASP A 7 17.54 -16.70 12.60
N THR A 8 18.20 -17.38 11.67
CA THR A 8 18.18 -17.03 10.25
C THR A 8 16.80 -17.20 9.64
N ALA A 9 15.95 -18.06 10.20
CA ALA A 9 14.58 -18.26 9.73
C ALA A 9 13.68 -17.07 10.14
N GLU A 10 13.80 -16.59 11.39
CA GLU A 10 13.14 -15.37 11.87
C GLU A 10 13.57 -14.13 11.07
N LEU A 11 14.88 -13.99 10.82
CA LEU A 11 15.40 -12.89 9.99
C LEU A 11 14.84 -12.93 8.57
N GLY A 12 14.80 -14.11 7.95
CA GLY A 12 14.24 -14.29 6.62
C GLY A 12 12.77 -13.86 6.54
N LYS A 13 11.95 -14.24 7.54
CA LYS A 13 10.54 -13.80 7.63
C LYS A 13 10.42 -12.29 7.76
N THR A 14 11.26 -11.67 8.58
CA THR A 14 11.24 -10.23 8.81
C THR A 14 11.61 -9.46 7.54
N VAL A 15 12.65 -9.89 6.83
CA VAL A 15 13.06 -9.30 5.54
C VAL A 15 11.92 -9.41 4.52
N LEU A 16 11.29 -10.58 4.43
CA LEU A 16 10.19 -10.79 3.50
C LEU A 16 8.97 -9.93 3.85
N ALA A 17 8.62 -9.83 5.13
CA ALA A 17 7.54 -8.97 5.61
C ALA A 17 7.81 -7.49 5.31
N ALA A 18 9.03 -7.00 5.57
CA ALA A 18 9.42 -5.63 5.27
C ALA A 18 9.38 -5.34 3.76
N LEU A 19 9.80 -6.29 2.94
CA LEU A 19 9.78 -6.16 1.48
C LEU A 19 8.35 -6.11 0.96
N VAL A 20 7.47 -7.00 1.41
CA VAL A 20 6.05 -7.00 1.05
C VAL A 20 5.37 -5.71 1.50
N ALA A 21 5.65 -5.23 2.72
CA ALA A 21 5.10 -3.99 3.22
C ALA A 21 5.58 -2.78 2.40
N GLY A 22 6.88 -2.66 2.16
CA GLY A 22 7.45 -1.54 1.39
C GLY A 22 6.95 -1.51 -0.05
N VAL A 23 7.02 -2.65 -0.75
CA VAL A 23 6.53 -2.76 -2.14
C VAL A 23 5.02 -2.57 -2.21
N GLY A 24 4.28 -3.20 -1.29
CA GLY A 24 2.82 -3.11 -1.22
C GLY A 24 2.33 -1.68 -1.04
N VAL A 25 2.85 -0.97 -0.04
CA VAL A 25 2.51 0.44 0.22
C VAL A 25 2.86 1.33 -0.97
N THR A 26 4.04 1.14 -1.56
CA THR A 26 4.49 1.92 -2.73
C THR A 26 3.60 1.69 -3.95
N ALA A 27 3.23 0.43 -4.22
CA ALA A 27 2.37 0.06 -5.33
C ALA A 27 0.94 0.60 -5.13
N SER A 28 0.38 0.47 -3.92
CA SER A 28 -0.94 1.04 -3.59
C SER A 28 -0.96 2.55 -3.74
N PHE A 29 0.06 3.25 -3.24
CA PHE A 29 0.13 4.71 -3.37
C PHE A 29 0.29 5.15 -4.84
N SER A 30 1.06 4.43 -5.63
CA SER A 30 1.19 4.67 -7.07
C SER A 30 -0.15 4.51 -7.80
N LEU A 31 -0.94 3.52 -7.42
CA LEU A 31 -2.29 3.30 -7.97
C LEU A 31 -3.26 4.43 -7.59
N MET A 32 -3.12 4.99 -6.38
CA MET A 32 -3.88 6.16 -5.97
C MET A 32 -3.57 7.36 -6.87
N ILE A 33 -2.28 7.66 -7.10
CA ILE A 33 -1.85 8.75 -7.99
C ILE A 33 -2.40 8.52 -9.40
N PHE A 34 -2.32 7.29 -9.92
CA PHE A 34 -2.87 6.94 -11.22
C PHE A 34 -4.38 7.24 -11.31
N GLY A 35 -5.16 6.83 -10.30
CA GLY A 35 -6.60 7.11 -10.25
C GLY A 35 -6.92 8.61 -10.19
N ILE A 36 -6.17 9.39 -9.41
CA ILE A 36 -6.35 10.85 -9.31
C ILE A 36 -6.07 11.54 -10.65
N SER A 37 -4.95 11.20 -11.29
CA SER A 37 -4.56 11.78 -12.58
C SER A 37 -5.59 11.49 -13.66
N ARG A 38 -6.04 10.23 -13.77
CA ARG A 38 -7.07 9.86 -14.73
C ARG A 38 -8.41 10.50 -14.40
N PHE A 39 -8.83 10.55 -13.14
CA PHE A 39 -10.05 11.25 -12.77
C PHE A 39 -10.08 12.70 -13.26
N ALA A 40 -8.96 13.43 -13.12
CA ALA A 40 -8.85 14.81 -13.59
C ALA A 40 -8.95 14.92 -15.12
N GLU A 41 -8.37 13.99 -15.88
CA GLU A 41 -8.51 13.92 -17.34
C GLU A 41 -9.96 13.64 -17.76
N MET A 42 -10.57 12.56 -17.28
CA MET A 42 -11.94 12.19 -17.70
C MET A 42 -13.00 13.20 -17.28
N ARG A 43 -12.77 13.96 -16.20
CA ARG A 43 -13.65 15.07 -15.81
C ARG A 43 -13.58 16.24 -16.79
N ARG A 44 -12.43 16.50 -17.40
CA ARG A 44 -12.26 17.55 -18.44
C ARG A 44 -12.93 17.16 -19.74
N ASP A 45 -12.97 15.87 -20.07
CA ASP A 45 -13.63 15.34 -21.27
C ASP A 45 -15.15 15.13 -21.09
N ASP A 46 -15.75 15.62 -19.99
CA ASP A 46 -17.15 15.41 -19.60
C ASP A 46 -17.59 13.92 -19.50
N ARG A 47 -16.62 12.99 -19.41
CA ARG A 47 -16.84 11.55 -19.29
C ARG A 47 -17.09 11.13 -17.85
N ARG A 48 -18.18 11.63 -17.27
CA ARG A 48 -18.50 11.49 -15.82
C ARG A 48 -18.51 10.04 -15.33
N ALA A 49 -19.07 9.10 -16.09
CA ALA A 49 -19.09 7.69 -15.70
C ALA A 49 -17.66 7.12 -15.57
N SER A 50 -16.81 7.34 -16.57
CA SER A 50 -15.40 6.89 -16.51
C SER A 50 -14.63 7.61 -15.40
N ALA A 51 -14.90 8.89 -15.17
CA ALA A 51 -14.29 9.64 -14.07
C ALA A 51 -14.61 8.99 -12.71
N THR A 52 -15.89 8.65 -12.45
CA THR A 52 -16.26 8.01 -11.16
C THR A 52 -15.50 6.71 -10.90
N LEU A 53 -15.23 5.89 -11.94
CA LEU A 53 -14.44 4.67 -11.79
C LEU A 53 -13.01 4.99 -11.33
N PHE A 54 -12.33 5.95 -11.96
CA PHE A 54 -10.97 6.32 -11.55
C PHE A 54 -10.92 6.96 -10.17
N ALA A 55 -11.94 7.71 -9.77
CA ALA A 55 -12.08 8.20 -8.40
C ALA A 55 -12.23 7.06 -7.39
N THR A 56 -13.03 6.03 -7.69
CA THR A 56 -13.17 4.86 -6.80
C THR A 56 -11.86 4.10 -6.65
N VAL A 57 -11.11 3.91 -7.74
CA VAL A 57 -9.77 3.29 -7.69
C VAL A 57 -8.83 4.09 -6.80
N ALA A 58 -8.82 5.42 -6.94
CA ALA A 58 -7.99 6.28 -6.09
C ALA A 58 -8.35 6.15 -4.60
N VAL A 59 -9.63 6.17 -4.27
CA VAL A 59 -10.11 6.05 -2.89
C VAL A 59 -9.77 4.69 -2.30
N ILE A 60 -10.00 3.60 -3.04
CA ILE A 60 -9.66 2.24 -2.58
C ILE A 60 -8.16 2.13 -2.34
N ALA A 61 -7.33 2.61 -3.27
CA ALA A 61 -5.88 2.57 -3.14
C ALA A 61 -5.39 3.39 -1.93
N LEU A 62 -5.98 4.55 -1.68
CA LEU A 62 -5.72 5.34 -0.48
C LEU A 62 -6.07 4.58 0.81
N LEU A 63 -7.27 3.98 0.86
CA LEU A 63 -7.73 3.20 2.02
C LEU A 63 -6.83 2.00 2.29
N VAL A 64 -6.38 1.29 1.25
CA VAL A 64 -5.42 0.18 1.37
C VAL A 64 -4.08 0.68 1.93
N THR A 65 -3.60 1.83 1.46
CA THR A 65 -2.33 2.42 1.90
C THR A 65 -2.40 2.81 3.38
N VAL A 66 -3.43 3.57 3.77
CA VAL A 66 -3.65 3.99 5.16
C VAL A 66 -3.91 2.77 6.05
N GLY A 67 -4.73 1.83 5.62
CA GLY A 67 -5.03 0.60 6.34
C GLY A 67 -3.79 -0.25 6.58
N GLY A 68 -2.89 -0.36 5.60
CA GLY A 68 -1.61 -1.06 5.74
C GLY A 68 -0.69 -0.41 6.79
N ILE A 69 -0.60 0.92 6.80
CA ILE A 69 0.18 1.66 7.80
C ILE A 69 -0.41 1.44 9.20
N VAL A 70 -1.73 1.60 9.34
CA VAL A 70 -2.41 1.42 10.64
C VAL A 70 -2.27 -0.02 11.14
N ALA A 71 -2.41 -1.01 10.27
CA ALA A 71 -2.19 -2.42 10.65
C ALA A 71 -0.76 -2.65 11.16
N GLY A 72 0.25 -2.09 10.49
CA GLY A 72 1.64 -2.14 10.94
C GLY A 72 1.84 -1.47 12.30
N MET A 73 1.22 -0.30 12.52
CA MET A 73 1.25 0.39 13.81
C MET A 73 0.60 -0.43 14.92
N ILE A 74 -0.56 -1.04 14.66
CA ILE A 74 -1.25 -1.88 15.65
C ILE A 74 -0.34 -3.03 16.08
N VAL A 75 0.26 -3.75 15.13
CA VAL A 75 1.18 -4.85 15.44
C VAL A 75 2.33 -4.36 16.32
N MET A 76 2.96 -3.24 15.96
CA MET A 76 4.10 -2.68 16.71
C MET A 76 3.73 -2.16 18.10
N LEU A 77 2.50 -1.65 18.29
CA LEU A 77 2.01 -1.13 19.56
C LEU A 77 1.39 -2.21 20.47
N SER A 78 0.96 -3.34 19.89
CA SER A 78 0.32 -4.44 20.60
C SER A 78 1.30 -5.53 21.08
N GLY A 79 2.55 -5.50 20.60
CA GLY A 79 3.65 -6.36 21.05
C GLY A 79 4.48 -5.68 22.12
#